data_AF-A0A925NMQ2-F1
#
_entry.id   AF-A0A925NMQ2-F1
#
_cell.length_a   1.000
_cell.length_b   1.000
_cell.length_c   1.000
_cell.angle_alpha   90.00
_cell.angle_beta   90.00
_cell.angle_gamma   90.00
#
_symmetry.space_group_name_H-M   'P 1'
#
loop_
_entity.id
_entity.type
_entity.pdbx_description
1 polymer ?
#
loop_
_entity_poly.entity_id
_entity_poly.type
_entity_poly.pdbx_seq_one_letter_code
_entity_poly.pdbx_strand_id
1 'polypeptide(L)' 'MNELELAQGKEKSTVIRAIEDLGCNVTAPQLAASTGFPLARSQQLLNLVASETDGDMVVSDKGDVVYKFQKNFAA' A
#
# COMPACT_ATOMS: atom_id res chain seq x y z
N MET A 1 -0.45 -4.33 23.86
CA MET A 1 0.48 -3.84 22.84
C MET A 1 1.30 -5.03 22.38
N ASN A 2 0.86 -5.69 21.31
CA ASN A 2 1.44 -6.94 20.86
C ASN A 2 2.67 -6.68 19.97
N GLU A 3 3.68 -7.53 20.06
CA GLU A 3 4.88 -7.49 19.19
C GLU A 3 4.53 -7.62 17.69
N LEU A 4 3.37 -8.20 17.35
CA LEU A 4 2.80 -8.23 16.00
C LEU A 4 2.32 -6.85 15.50
N GLU A 5 1.84 -5.97 16.37
CA GLU A 5 1.41 -4.61 15.97
C GLU A 5 2.60 -3.72 15.60
N LEU A 6 3.75 -3.92 16.25
CA LEU A 6 4.98 -3.18 15.92
C LEU A 6 5.55 -3.57 14.55
N ALA A 7 5.46 -4.85 14.17
CA ALA A 7 5.88 -5.30 12.84
C ALA A 7 4.98 -4.71 11.75
N GLN A 8 3.66 -4.77 11.95
CA GLN A 8 2.66 -4.21 11.04
C GLN A 8 2.83 -2.70 10.85
N GLY A 9 3.11 -1.96 11.94
CA GLY A 9 3.37 -0.51 11.86
C GLY A 9 4.63 -0.15 11.06
N LYS A 10 5.68 -0.97 11.15
CA LYS A 10 6.94 -0.77 10.41
C LYS A 10 6.80 -1.10 8.93
N GLU A 11 6.07 -2.17 8.62
CA GLU A 11 5.72 -2.57 7.25
C GLU A 11 4.82 -1.51 6.60
N LYS A 12 3.79 -1.02 7.31
CA LYS A 12 2.93 0.09 6.84
C LYS A 12 3.74 1.35 6.56
N SER A 13 4.61 1.77 7.48
CA SER A 13 5.46 2.95 7.27
C SER A 13 6.35 2.83 6.03
N THR A 14 6.84 1.62 5.75
CA THR A 14 7.63 1.31 4.55
C THR A 14 6.77 1.40 3.29
N VAL A 15 5.55 0.86 3.34
CA VAL A 15 4.60 0.90 2.22
C VAL A 15 4.15 2.33 1.93
N ILE A 16 3.82 3.13 2.95
CA ILE A 16 3.43 4.54 2.77
C ILE A 16 4.56 5.31 2.07
N ARG A 17 5.80 5.18 2.53
CA ARG A 17 6.95 5.81 1.87
C ARG A 17 7.13 5.36 0.43
N ALA A 18 6.98 4.07 0.15
CA ALA A 18 7.08 3.55 -1.21
C ALA A 18 5.94 4.08 -2.09
N ILE A 19 4.71 4.19 -1.56
CA ILE A 19 3.58 4.80 -2.26
C ILE A 19 3.86 6.27 -2.59
N GLU A 20 4.41 7.03 -1.64
CA GLU A 20 4.76 8.43 -1.83
C GLU A 20 5.85 8.60 -2.91
N ASP A 21 6.90 7.78 -2.88
CA ASP A 21 7.98 7.77 -3.87
C ASP A 21 7.46 7.43 -5.28
N LEU A 22 6.49 6.50 -5.37
CA LEU A 22 5.84 6.09 -6.62
C LEU A 22 4.76 7.08 -7.11
N GLY A 23 4.51 8.18 -6.39
CA GLY A 23 3.59 9.24 -6.81
C GLY A 23 2.12 9.02 -6.42
N CYS A 24 1.87 8.32 -5.31
CA CYS A 24 0.54 8.07 -4.73
C CYS A 24 -0.44 7.30 -5.64
N ASN A 25 0.07 6.68 -6.71
CA ASN A 25 -0.69 5.83 -7.63
C ASN A 25 0.11 4.54 -7.80
N VAL A 26 -0.24 3.49 -7.07
CA VAL A 26 0.55 2.27 -7.02
C VAL A 26 -0.29 1.03 -7.24
N THR A 27 0.31 0.01 -7.84
CA THR A 27 -0.28 -1.32 -7.95
C THR A 27 0.43 -2.28 -6.99
N ALA A 28 -0.25 -3.34 -6.56
CA ALA A 28 0.37 -4.39 -5.74
C ALA A 28 1.70 -4.93 -6.29
N PRO A 29 1.85 -5.22 -7.60
CA PRO A 29 3.14 -5.64 -8.17
C PRO A 29 4.21 -4.55 -8.14
N GLN A 30 3.84 -3.29 -8.33
CA GLN A 30 4.79 -2.17 -8.29
C GLN A 30 5.31 -1.91 -6.87
N LEU A 31 4.44 -2.03 -5.87
CA LEU A 31 4.84 -1.98 -4.46
C LEU A 31 5.73 -3.18 -4.09
N ALA A 32 5.39 -4.39 -4.53
CA ALA A 32 6.21 -5.58 -4.33
C ALA A 32 7.62 -5.42 -4.94
N ALA A 33 7.71 -4.84 -6.14
CA ALA A 33 8.99 -4.55 -6.79
C ALA A 33 9.82 -3.48 -6.05
N SER A 34 9.17 -2.49 -5.45
CA SER A 34 9.84 -1.41 -4.71
C SER A 34 10.30 -1.84 -3.31
N THR A 35 9.47 -2.59 -2.59
CA THR A 35 9.71 -2.98 -1.19
C THR A 35 10.37 -4.35 -1.03
N GLY A 36 10.34 -5.19 -2.06
CA GLY A 36 10.76 -6.58 -1.99
C GLY A 36 9.76 -7.50 -1.26
N PHE A 37 8.58 -6.99 -0.91
CA PHE A 37 7.54 -7.81 -0.27
C PHE A 37 6.89 -8.78 -1.27
N PRO A 38 6.43 -9.95 -0.80
CA PRO A 38 5.62 -10.86 -1.61
C PRO A 38 4.37 -10.16 -2.14
N LEU A 39 3.98 -10.42 -3.39
CA LEU A 39 2.80 -9.81 -4.01
C LEU A 39 1.54 -9.89 -3.13
N ALA A 40 1.28 -11.07 -2.55
CA ALA A 40 0.16 -11.28 -1.65
C ALA A 40 0.23 -10.39 -0.40
N ARG A 41 1.44 -10.19 0.17
CA ARG A 41 1.65 -9.33 1.34
C ARG A 41 1.53 -7.85 0.97
N SER A 42 2.10 -7.44 -0.16
CA SER A 42 1.93 -6.08 -0.70
C SER A 42 0.46 -5.74 -0.91
N GLN A 43 -0.33 -6.68 -1.45
CA GLN A 43 -1.75 -6.47 -1.65
C GLN A 43 -2.54 -6.41 -0.34
N GLN A 44 -2.21 -7.25 0.64
CA GLN A 44 -2.79 -7.17 2.00
C GLN A 44 -2.48 -5.82 2.66
N LEU A 45 -1.23 -5.37 2.60
CA LEU A 45 -0.81 -4.08 3.15
C LEU A 45 -1.49 -2.90 2.43
N LEU A 46 -1.61 -2.94 1.11
CA LEU A 46 -2.33 -1.93 0.35
C LEU A 46 -3.81 -1.88 0.70
N ASN A 47 -4.46 -3.04 0.83
CA ASN A 47 -5.87 -3.09 1.26
C ASN A 47 -6.04 -2.57 2.69
N LEU A 48 -5.10 -2.89 3.59
CA LEU A 48 -5.11 -2.40 4.97
C LEU A 48 -4.99 -0.87 4.99
N VAL A 49 -3.97 -0.34 4.32
CA VAL A 49 -3.72 1.10 4.20
C VAL A 49 -4.89 1.80 3.52
N ALA A 50 -5.47 1.25 2.45
CA ALA A 50 -6.65 1.80 1.78
C ALA A 50 -7.96 1.61 2.55
N SER A 51 -8.00 0.75 3.57
CA SER A 51 -9.15 0.65 4.48
C SER A 51 -9.04 1.63 5.64
N GLU A 52 -7.82 1.95 6.07
CA GLU A 52 -7.55 2.93 7.13
C GLU A 52 -7.50 4.37 6.60
N THR A 53 -7.12 4.52 5.34
CA THR A 53 -7.18 5.79 4.61
C THR A 53 -8.41 5.79 3.74
N ASP A 54 -8.93 6.97 3.38
CA ASP A 54 -9.99 7.12 2.37
C ASP A 54 -9.40 6.85 0.96
N GLY A 55 -8.77 5.68 0.79
CA GLY A 55 -8.00 5.30 -0.39
C GLY A 55 -8.91 4.75 -1.47
N ASP A 56 -8.93 5.42 -2.63
CA ASP A 56 -9.70 4.96 -3.78
C ASP A 56 -9.02 3.76 -4.44
N MET A 57 -9.72 2.63 -4.45
CA MET A 57 -9.33 1.46 -5.24
C MET A 57 -9.98 1.54 -6.61
N VAL A 58 -9.16 1.79 -7.64
CA VAL A 58 -9.62 1.92 -9.03
C VAL A 58 -9.19 0.70 -9.82
N VAL A 59 -10.15 -0.02 -10.40
CA VAL A 59 -9.85 -1.07 -11.37
C VAL A 59 -9.61 -0.42 -12.73
N SER A 60 -8.44 -0.63 -13.31
CA SER A 60 -8.13 -0.18 -14.67
C SER A 60 -8.91 -1.02 -15.70
N ASP A 61 -9.08 -0.46 -16.89
CA ASP A 61 -9.74 -1.12 -18.04
C ASP A 61 -9.16 -2.51 -18.38
N LYS A 62 -7.89 -2.74 -18.02
CA LYS A 62 -7.17 -4.00 -18.20
C LYS A 62 -7.45 -5.06 -17.11
N GLY A 63 -8.22 -4.72 -16.08
CA GLY A 63 -8.49 -5.58 -14.92
C GLY A 63 -7.46 -5.47 -13.78
N ASP A 64 -6.48 -4.58 -13.89
CA ASP A 64 -5.50 -4.33 -12.83
C ASP A 64 -6.04 -3.40 -11.74
N VAL A 65 -5.78 -3.74 -10.48
CA VAL A 65 -6.14 -2.91 -9.32
C VAL A 65 -5.07 -1.85 -9.09
N VAL A 66 -5.47 -0.58 -9.22
CA VAL A 66 -4.64 0.59 -8.95
C VAL A 66 -5.15 1.27 -7.68
N TYR A 67 -4.27 1.43 -6.71
CA TYR A 67 -4.56 2.13 -5.48
C TYR A 67 -4.15 3.59 -5.64
N LYS A 68 -5.10 4.50 -5.47
CA LYS A 68 -4.87 5.94 -5.51
C LYS A 68 -5.00 6.51 -4.11
N PHE A 69 -3.94 7.17 -3.67
CA PHE A 69 -3.89 7.83 -2.39
C PHE A 69 -3.74 9.34 -2.60
N GLN A 70 -4.25 10.12 -1.65
CA GLN A 70 -4.02 11.57 -1.60
C GLN A 70 -2.56 11.84 -1.20
N LYS A 71 -1.95 12.95 -1.64
CA LYS A 71 -0.60 13.31 -1.16
C LYS A 71 -0.63 13.59 0.35
N ASN A 72 0.34 13.07 1.10
CA ASN A 72 0.42 13.15 2.58
C ASN A 72 -0.68 12.38 3.33
N PHE A 73 -1.19 11.29 2.78
CA PHE A 73 -2.09 10.41 3.53
C PHE A 73 -1.34 9.73 4.69
N ALA A 74 -1.99 9.60 5.84
CA ALA A 74 -1.46 8.88 7.01
C ALA A 74 -2.42 7.73 7.36
N ALA A 75 -1.86 6.53 7.56
CA ALA A 75 -2.56 5.29 7.92
C ALA A 75 -1.97 4.68 9.21
#